data_AF-A0A2D7S184-F1
#
_entry.id   AF-A0A2D7S184-F1
#
_cell.length_a   1.000
_cell.length_b   1.000
_cell.length_c   1.000
_cell.angle_alpha   90.00
_cell.angle_beta   90.00
_cell.angle_gamma   90.00
#
_symmetry.space_group_name_H-M   'P 1'
#
loop_
_entity.id
_entity.type
_entity.pdbx_description
1 polymer ?
#
loop_
_entity_poly.entity_id
_entity_poly.type
_entity_poly.pdbx_seq_one_letter_code
_entity_poly.pdbx_strand_id
1 'polypeptide(L)' 'MLRIYIIGIAILLIAIFANVIVAKLGLSTWYDFGPQFFINGFSEIKEVGLLNFFWLFILYPLVLAFGYIIGDKIYNILLA' A
#
# COMPACT_ATOMS: atom_id res chain seq x y z
N MET A 1 -14.86 -6.50 16.50
CA MET A 1 -15.18 -6.23 15.08
C MET A 1 -14.99 -4.77 14.69
N LEU A 2 -15.53 -3.80 15.45
CA LEU A 2 -15.34 -2.37 15.17
C LEU A 2 -13.86 -1.92 15.08
N ARG A 3 -12.98 -2.47 15.94
CA ARG A 3 -11.53 -2.26 15.86
C ARG A 3 -10.95 -2.54 14.46
N ILE A 4 -11.28 -3.70 13.90
CA ILE A 4 -10.78 -4.13 12.58
C ILE A 4 -11.32 -3.22 11.48
N TYR A 5 -12.57 -2.76 11.61
CA TYR A 5 -13.16 -1.82 10.66
C TYR A 5 -12.44 -0.47 10.64
N ILE A 6 -12.16 0.12 11.81
CA ILE A 6 -11.40 1.38 11.92
C ILE A 6 -9.98 1.22 11.36
N ILE A 7 -9.31 0.10 11.68
CA ILE A 7 -8.01 -0.25 11.12
C ILE A 7 -8.05 -0.34 9.59
N GLY A 8 -9.06 -1.02 9.03
CA GLY A 8 -9.24 -1.14 7.60
C GLY A 8 -9.42 0.21 6.90
N ILE A 9 -10.22 1.12 7.49
CA ILE A 9 -10.38 2.48 6.98
C ILE A 9 -9.06 3.24 7.01
N ALA A 10 -8.31 3.16 8.11
CA ALA A 10 -7.01 3.83 8.23
C ALA A 10 -6.01 3.34 7.17
N ILE A 11 -5.92 2.02 6.96
CA ILE A 11 -5.08 1.43 5.91
C ILE A 11 -5.52 1.91 4.53
N LEU A 12 -6.83 1.93 4.25
CA LEU A 12 -7.38 2.39 2.96
C LEU A 12 -7.01 3.84 2.67
N LEU A 13 -7.17 4.74 3.65
CA LEU A 13 -6.81 6.15 3.51
C LEU A 13 -5.31 6.31 3.23
N ILE A 14 -4.46 5.61 3.99
CA ILE A 14 -3.02 5.63 3.77
C ILE A 14 -2.65 5.07 2.39
N ALA A 15 -3.30 4.00 1.93
CA ALA A 15 -3.08 3.45 0.59
C ALA A 15 -3.42 4.45 -0.51
N ILE A 16 -4.54 5.18 -0.39
CA ILE A 16 -4.93 6.21 -1.36
C ILE A 16 -3.87 7.33 -1.40
N PHE A 17 -3.46 7.85 -0.24
CA PHE A 17 -2.43 8.89 -0.17
C PHE A 17 -1.09 8.42 -0.75
N ALA A 18 -0.65 7.21 -0.40
CA ALA A 18 0.59 6.64 -0.91
C ALA A 18 0.58 6.55 -2.44
N ASN A 19 -0.49 6.00 -3.03
CA ASN A 19 -0.61 5.89 -4.48
C ASN A 19 -0.59 7.26 -5.18
N VAL A 20 -1.26 8.28 -4.64
CA VAL A 20 -1.24 9.64 -5.21
C VAL A 20 0.16 10.26 -5.15
N ILE A 21 0.88 10.11 -4.05
CA ILE A 21 2.24 10.68 -3.89
C ILE A 21 3.19 9.99 -4.87
N VAL A 22 3.15 8.67 -4.92
CA VAL A 22 4.10 7.83 -5.68
C VAL A 22 3.89 7.98 -7.19
N ALA A 23 2.64 8.10 -7.64
CA ALA A 23 2.33 8.42 -9.02
C ALA A 23 2.96 9.77 -9.44
N LYS A 24 2.96 10.78 -8.55
CA LYS A 24 3.63 12.07 -8.82
C LYS A 24 5.15 11.99 -8.81
N LEU A 25 5.73 10.99 -8.14
CA LEU A 25 7.17 10.73 -8.12
C LEU A 25 7.64 9.89 -9.31
N GLY A 26 6.73 9.46 -10.20
CA GLY A 26 7.05 8.64 -11.37
C GLY A 26 7.33 7.18 -11.04
N LEU A 27 6.93 6.72 -9.86
CA LEU A 27 7.08 5.32 -9.42
C LEU A 27 5.82 4.51 -9.73
N SER A 28 6.00 3.23 -10.01
CA SER A 28 4.88 2.32 -10.30
C SER A 28 3.99 2.15 -9.07
N THR A 29 2.67 2.18 -9.28
CA THR A 29 1.68 1.80 -8.27
C THR A 29 1.25 0.35 -8.46
N TRP A 30 0.56 -0.21 -7.47
CA TRP A 30 -0.08 -1.52 -7.61
C TRP A 30 -1.17 -1.56 -8.68
N TYR A 31 -1.74 -0.39 -9.02
CA TYR A 31 -2.70 -0.27 -10.12
C TYR A 31 -2.04 -0.38 -11.50
N ASP A 32 -0.78 0.02 -11.61
CA ASP A 32 -0.01 -0.10 -12.86
C ASP A 32 0.58 -1.51 -13.00
N PHE A 33 1.22 -2.01 -11.94
CA PHE A 33 1.94 -3.28 -11.95
C PHE A 33 1.00 -4.50 -11.91
N GLY A 34 -0.04 -4.46 -11.08
CA GLY A 34 -0.91 -5.62 -10.81
C GLY A 34 -1.52 -6.23 -12.08
N PRO A 35 -2.22 -5.45 -12.92
CA PRO A 35 -2.82 -5.96 -14.15
C PRO A 35 -1.80 -6.60 -15.10
N GLN A 36 -0.63 -5.96 -15.28
CA GLN A 36 0.43 -6.47 -16.15
C GLN A 36 1.02 -7.77 -15.60
N PHE A 37 1.20 -7.87 -14.28
CA PHE A 37 1.64 -9.10 -13.63
C PHE A 37 0.66 -10.25 -13.85
N PHE A 38 -0.65 -10.01 -13.83
CA PHE A 38 -1.64 -11.06 -14.09
C PHE A 38 -1.67 -11.53 -15.56
N ILE A 39 -1.25 -10.68 -16.50
CA ILE A 39 -1.19 -11.02 -17.93
C ILE A 39 0.15 -11.70 -18.27
N ASN A 40 1.26 -11.11 -17.85
CA ASN A 40 2.62 -11.49 -18.26
C ASN A 40 3.31 -12.41 -17.24
N GLY A 41 2.83 -12.45 -16.00
CA GLY A 41 3.41 -13.25 -14.93
C GLY A 41 4.78 -12.73 -14.47
N PHE A 42 5.71 -13.65 -14.23
CA PHE A 42 7.03 -13.33 -13.66
C PHE A 42 7.97 -12.57 -14.61
N SER A 43 7.67 -12.48 -15.91
CA SER A 43 8.43 -11.61 -16.81
C SER A 43 8.28 -10.14 -16.42
N GLU A 44 7.10 -9.73 -15.98
CA GLU A 44 6.81 -8.35 -15.56
C GLU A 44 7.67 -7.91 -14.37
N ILE A 45 7.99 -8.83 -13.45
CA ILE A 45 8.86 -8.53 -12.29
C ILE A 45 10.27 -8.13 -12.74
N LYS A 46 10.77 -8.69 -13.84
CA LYS A 46 12.10 -8.34 -14.38
C LYS A 46 12.09 -6.95 -15.01
N GLU A 47 10.97 -6.55 -15.60
CA GLU A 47 10.81 -5.28 -16.32
C GLU A 47 10.46 -4.10 -15.39
N VAL A 48 9.86 -4.35 -14.21
CA VAL A 48 9.42 -3.28 -13.30
C VAL A 48 10.57 -2.39 -12.80
N GLY A 49 11.80 -2.90 -12.80
CA GLY A 49 13.00 -2.21 -12.34
C GLY A 49 13.19 -2.27 -10.81
N LEU A 50 14.45 -2.20 -10.36
CA LEU A 50 14.84 -2.44 -8.97
C LEU A 50 14.16 -1.48 -7.98
N LEU A 51 14.06 -0.20 -8.34
CA LEU A 51 13.50 0.82 -7.46
C LEU A 51 11.98 0.65 -7.28
N ASN A 52 11.24 0.37 -8.36
CA ASN A 52 9.81 0.08 -8.28
C ASN A 52 9.54 -1.24 -7.57
N PHE A 53 10.40 -2.26 -7.78
CA PHE A 53 10.30 -3.52 -7.05
C PHE A 53 10.47 -3.30 -5.54
N PHE A 54 11.51 -2.59 -5.13
CA PHE A 54 11.74 -2.26 -3.72
C PHE A 54 10.58 -1.43 -3.14
N TRP A 55 10.06 -0.48 -3.91
CA TRP A 55 8.89 0.29 -3.53
C TRP A 55 7.65 -0.59 -3.32
N LEU A 56 7.24 -1.38 -4.32
CA LEU A 56 6.00 -2.14 -4.32
C LEU A 56 5.98 -3.28 -3.29
N PHE A 57 7.12 -3.97 -3.12
CA PHE A 57 7.19 -5.19 -2.32
C PHE A 57 7.75 -4.99 -0.92
N ILE A 58 8.47 -3.89 -0.65
CA ILE A 58 9.05 -3.62 0.67
C ILE A 58 8.47 -2.34 1.28
N LEU A 59 8.65 -1.18 0.62
CA LEU A 59 8.23 0.08 1.21
C LEU A 59 6.71 0.22 1.31
N TYR A 60 5.96 -0.21 0.30
CA TYR A 60 4.51 -0.10 0.27
C TYR A 60 3.83 -0.90 1.40
N PRO A 61 4.16 -2.19 1.66
CA PRO A 61 3.68 -2.89 2.85
C PRO A 61 4.02 -2.20 4.17
N LEU A 62 5.20 -1.58 4.29
CA LEU A 62 5.56 -0.82 5.49
C LEU A 62 4.69 0.43 5.67
N VAL A 63 4.39 1.13 4.57
CA VAL A 63 3.46 2.28 4.57
C VAL A 63 2.05 1.82 4.97
N LEU A 64 1.58 0.67 4.49
CA LEU A 64 0.28 0.12 4.92
C LEU A 64 0.29 -0.32 6.39
N ALA A 65 1.40 -0.87 6.88
CA ALA A 65 1.56 -1.21 8.30
C ALA A 65 1.47 0.04 9.20
N PHE A 66 1.93 1.20 8.71
CA PHE A 66 1.71 2.47 9.40
C PHE A 66 0.22 2.83 9.50
N GLY A 67 -0.57 2.56 8.46
CA GLY A 67 -2.03 2.67 8.50
C GLY A 67 -2.67 1.77 9.56
N TYR A 68 -2.16 0.54 9.72
CA TYR A 68 -2.59 -0.35 10.81
C TYR A 68 -2.30 0.27 12.19
N ILE A 69 -1.08 0.75 12.42
CA ILE A 69 -0.66 1.33 13.70
C ILE A 69 -1.53 2.55 14.03
N ILE A 70 -1.78 3.43 13.04
CA ILE A 70 -2.67 4.59 13.22
C ILE A 70 -4.08 4.12 13.58
N GLY A 71 -4.66 3.22 12.81
CA GLY A 71 -6.04 2.77 13.03
C GLY A 71 -6.22 2.10 14.39
N ASP A 72 -5.24 1.31 14.83
CA ASP A 72 -5.23 0.70 16.16
C ASP A 72 -5.13 1.74 17.27
N LYS A 73 -4.25 2.74 17.13
CA LYS A 73 -4.17 3.86 18.07
C LYS A 73 -5.47 4.66 18.13
N ILE A 74 -6.10 4.95 16.99
CA ILE A 74 -7.39 5.65 16.93
C ILE A 74 -8.46 4.88 17.70
N TYR A 75 -8.56 3.57 17.46
CA TYR A 75 -9.51 2.72 18.20
C TYR A 75 -9.25 2.78 19.71
N ASN A 76 -7.98 2.63 20.12
CA ASN A 76 -7.63 2.62 21.53
C ASN A 76 -7.82 3.97 22.24
N ILE A 77 -7.72 5.10 21.52
CA ILE A 77 -7.95 6.43 22.10
C ILE A 77 -9.46 6.74 22.22
N LEU A 78 -10.26 6.31 21.26
CA LEU A 78 -11.66 6.70 21.16
C LEU A 78 -12.63 5.72 21.86
N LEU A 79 -12.28 4.44 21.93
CA LEU A 79 -13.22 3.36 22.22
C LEU A 79 -12.70 2.28 23.18
N ALA A 80 -11.43 2.33 23.60
CA ALA A 80 -10.84 1.44 24.61
C ALA A 80 -10.53 2.22 25.90
#